data_AF-A0A7K3GCR4-F1
#
_entry.id   AF-A0A7K3GCR4-F1
#
_cell.length_a   1.000
_cell.length_b   1.000
_cell.length_c   1.000
_cell.angle_alpha   90.00
_cell.angle_beta   90.00
_cell.angle_gamma   90.00
#
_symmetry.space_group_name_H-M   'P 1'
#
loop_
_entity.id
_entity.type
_entity.pdbx_description
1 polymer ?
#
loop_
_entity_poly.entity_id
_entity_poly.type
_entity_poly.pdbx_seq_one_letter_code
_entity_poly.pdbx_strand_id
1 'polypeptide(L)'
;MTNAHDVGARPGRALLLLPVQAALVAALGLLATGPLTHHWPLSAEDGVNRALADHRDPSATALTDWMSLVANTQTVIALTLLCVLGLLLVPRAPRWWEAGFLAVSVAAQSAIFLLVTLVVNRDRPDVPRLDGAPPTSSFPSGHVGASMALYGGLAVLAFRHLRGVRRNLVVGFLLLIPPAVAFSRLYRGMHHPSDVVVGLLNGACTLLLVGVALLPAARKDEPAPEPEPAAPGTRRAVVVRHPHACGDETAARVRDVLRRHGYAEQRWTETTPEDPSGALVAHLTGTDPVPVPAPDPLGPVDLVVVCGGDGTVRACADMAAGTGVPLAIVPCGTGNLLARNLGLPVEPVAALREALSGRAAGLDVARIEGDGLAPTRFAVMAGAGFDAAMVRDASPRLKERLGWAAYVLSAARHLRDPRMRLSIRLDGGAPLERRARMVVIGNVGSLQGGLPLLPDARPDSGRLEVVLLDPRGVTGWLATAGYLVSRLPGGRTSPASGTRERTAAHGALEYFGAARVDLRFARPQPRELDGDVLPAGTRLTAEVEPGALRVCLPAPARTGIPAGTGKEVAEHGHRDARTAAQ
;
A
#
# COMPACT_ATOMS: atom_id res chain seq x y z
N MET A 1 -5.15 -25.37 -37.15
CA MET A 1 -3.87 -24.85 -37.65
C MET A 1 -3.38 -23.82 -36.64
N THR A 2 -2.21 -24.12 -36.03
CA THR A 2 -1.32 -23.25 -35.24
C THR A 2 -1.96 -22.24 -34.27
N ASN A 3 -2.30 -22.70 -33.07
CA ASN A 3 -2.27 -21.86 -31.88
C ASN A 3 -0.81 -21.54 -31.56
N ALA A 4 -0.44 -20.27 -31.70
CA ALA A 4 0.82 -19.75 -31.18
C ALA A 4 0.76 -19.85 -29.65
N HIS A 5 1.39 -20.89 -29.11
CA HIS A 5 1.67 -20.98 -27.70
C HIS A 5 2.45 -19.73 -27.28
N ASP A 6 1.78 -18.95 -26.45
CA ASP A 6 2.31 -18.07 -25.44
C ASP A 6 3.66 -18.61 -24.92
N VAL A 7 4.77 -18.08 -25.42
CA VAL A 7 6.12 -18.32 -24.90
C VAL A 7 6.29 -17.44 -23.66
N GLY A 8 5.38 -17.60 -22.70
CA GLY A 8 5.59 -17.17 -21.33
C GLY A 8 6.71 -18.03 -20.77
N ALA A 9 7.91 -17.46 -20.66
CA ALA A 9 9.06 -18.13 -20.07
C ALA A 9 8.67 -18.73 -18.71
N ARG A 10 8.67 -20.07 -18.62
CA ARG A 10 8.50 -20.77 -17.35
C ARG A 10 9.54 -20.21 -16.36
N PRO A 11 9.16 -19.71 -15.17
CA PRO A 11 10.05 -18.96 -14.27
C PRO A 11 11.35 -19.69 -13.92
N GLY A 12 11.35 -21.03 -13.89
CA GLY A 12 12.57 -21.82 -13.63
C GLY A 12 13.62 -21.82 -14.76
N ARG A 13 13.30 -21.42 -16.00
CA ARG A 13 14.26 -21.47 -17.13
C ARG A 13 15.39 -20.45 -17.03
N ALA A 14 15.15 -19.30 -16.40
CA ALA A 14 16.18 -18.26 -16.26
C ALA A 14 17.37 -18.73 -15.39
N LEU A 15 17.14 -19.59 -14.40
CA LEU A 15 18.21 -20.16 -13.59
C LEU A 15 19.13 -21.11 -14.38
N LEU A 16 18.65 -21.69 -15.47
CA LEU A 16 19.47 -22.51 -16.39
C LEU A 16 20.53 -21.68 -17.14
N LEU A 17 20.46 -20.35 -17.08
CA LEU A 17 21.45 -19.45 -17.65
C LEU A 17 22.59 -19.13 -16.69
N LEU A 18 22.51 -19.50 -15.39
CA LEU A 18 23.60 -19.29 -14.43
C LEU A 18 24.91 -19.99 -14.84
N PRO A 19 24.91 -21.24 -15.35
CA PRO A 19 26.13 -21.86 -15.89
C PRO A 19 26.69 -21.13 -17.11
N VAL A 20 25.81 -20.60 -17.97
CA VAL A 20 26.23 -19.80 -19.14
C VAL A 20 26.89 -18.50 -18.68
N GLN A 21 26.30 -17.82 -17.69
CA GLN A 21 26.92 -16.66 -17.05
C GLN A 21 28.29 -17.00 -16.46
N ALA A 22 28.41 -18.11 -15.73
CA ALA A 22 29.68 -18.54 -15.17
C ALA A 22 30.73 -18.80 -16.27
N ALA A 23 30.35 -19.48 -17.35
CA ALA A 23 31.22 -19.74 -18.50
C ALA A 23 31.66 -18.45 -19.20
N LEU A 24 30.75 -17.47 -19.36
CA LEU A 24 31.06 -16.17 -19.94
C LEU A 24 32.04 -15.38 -19.06
N VAL A 25 31.81 -15.34 -17.74
CA VAL A 25 32.70 -14.66 -16.81
C VAL A 25 34.07 -15.37 -16.78
N ALA A 26 34.12 -16.70 -16.79
CA ALA A 26 35.36 -17.45 -16.90
C ALA A 26 36.10 -17.17 -18.22
N ALA A 27 35.39 -17.14 -19.35
CA ALA A 27 35.97 -16.82 -20.65
C ALA A 27 36.54 -15.39 -20.67
N LEU A 28 35.82 -14.41 -20.12
CA LEU A 28 36.33 -13.03 -19.96
C LEU A 28 37.60 -13.01 -19.10
N GLY A 29 37.63 -13.76 -18.01
CA GLY A 29 38.82 -13.87 -17.16
C GLY A 29 40.00 -14.48 -17.89
N LEU A 30 39.80 -15.59 -18.60
CA LEU A 30 40.84 -16.25 -19.41
C LEU A 30 41.38 -15.34 -20.53
N LEU A 31 40.49 -14.59 -21.19
CA LEU A 31 40.89 -13.59 -22.17
C LEU A 31 41.71 -12.47 -21.52
N ALA A 32 41.30 -12.01 -20.35
CA ALA A 32 41.96 -10.94 -19.61
C ALA A 32 43.29 -11.36 -18.96
N THR A 33 43.51 -12.66 -18.74
CA THR A 33 44.80 -13.21 -18.28
C THR A 33 45.72 -13.66 -19.43
N GLY A 34 45.17 -13.83 -20.64
CA GLY A 34 45.92 -14.31 -21.80
C GLY A 34 46.03 -13.26 -22.91
N PRO A 35 45.27 -13.40 -24.01
CA PRO A 35 45.47 -12.62 -25.23
C PRO A 35 45.22 -11.12 -25.08
N LEU A 36 44.37 -10.69 -24.14
CA LEU A 36 44.00 -9.29 -23.98
C LEU A 36 44.86 -8.53 -22.96
N THR A 37 45.76 -9.18 -22.24
CA THR A 37 46.54 -8.57 -21.14
C THR A 37 47.28 -7.29 -21.56
N HIS A 38 47.82 -7.25 -22.78
CA HIS A 38 48.56 -6.09 -23.30
C HIS A 38 47.73 -5.11 -24.12
N HIS A 39 46.41 -5.32 -24.21
CA HIS A 39 45.51 -4.49 -24.98
C HIS A 39 44.77 -3.50 -24.07
N TRP A 40 44.50 -2.30 -24.58
CA TRP A 40 43.64 -1.34 -23.88
C TRP A 40 42.22 -1.90 -23.72
N PRO A 41 41.56 -1.79 -22.54
CA PRO A 41 41.98 -1.01 -21.38
C PRO A 41 42.85 -1.76 -20.34
N LEU A 42 43.04 -3.08 -20.47
CA LEU A 42 43.76 -3.91 -19.49
C LEU A 42 45.22 -3.49 -19.31
N SER A 43 45.89 -3.06 -20.39
CA SER A 43 47.28 -2.59 -20.33
C SER A 43 47.50 -1.31 -19.48
N ALA A 44 46.43 -0.56 -19.16
CA ALA A 44 46.52 0.67 -18.38
C ALA A 44 46.14 0.49 -16.90
N GLU A 45 45.68 -0.69 -16.50
CA GLU A 45 45.15 -0.97 -15.16
C GLU A 45 46.20 -0.79 -14.07
N ASP A 46 47.42 -1.24 -14.31
CA ASP A 46 48.53 -1.05 -13.37
C ASP A 46 48.86 0.43 -13.15
N GLY A 47 48.65 1.28 -14.16
CA GLY A 47 48.77 2.72 -14.03
C GLY A 47 47.75 3.30 -13.06
N VAL A 48 46.51 2.84 -13.15
CA VAL A 48 45.43 3.25 -12.22
C VAL A 48 45.73 2.77 -10.80
N ASN A 49 46.15 1.51 -10.65
CA ASN A 49 46.47 0.94 -9.34
C ASN A 49 47.64 1.65 -8.67
N ARG A 50 48.72 1.95 -9.42
CA ARG A 50 49.87 2.71 -8.92
C ARG A 50 49.47 4.13 -8.53
N ALA A 51 48.72 4.82 -9.38
CA ALA A 51 48.24 6.17 -9.07
C ALA A 51 47.41 6.20 -7.77
N LEU A 52 46.52 5.22 -7.56
CA LEU A 52 45.76 5.10 -6.31
C LEU A 52 46.64 4.78 -5.10
N ALA A 53 47.65 3.94 -5.26
CA ALA A 53 48.58 3.57 -4.19
C ALA A 53 49.47 4.76 -3.76
N ASP A 54 49.91 5.57 -4.72
CA ASP A 54 50.78 6.74 -4.49
C ASP A 54 50.03 7.90 -3.81
N HIS A 55 48.71 8.01 -4.03
CA HIS A 55 47.86 9.09 -3.48
C HIS A 55 47.08 8.66 -2.22
N ARG A 56 47.61 7.70 -1.45
CA ARG A 56 46.95 7.26 -0.22
C ARG A 56 47.11 8.27 0.91
N ASP A 57 46.05 8.47 1.67
CA ASP A 57 46.03 9.32 2.86
C ASP A 57 45.28 8.63 4.01
N PRO A 58 45.52 9.04 5.27
CA PRO A 58 44.92 8.38 6.43
C PRO A 58 43.39 8.38 6.45
N SER A 59 42.75 9.44 5.94
CA SER A 59 41.30 9.61 5.98
C SER A 59 40.60 8.71 4.96
N ALA A 60 41.09 8.67 3.72
CA ALA A 60 40.59 7.75 2.69
C ALA A 60 40.93 6.29 3.04
N THR A 61 42.07 6.04 3.70
CA THR A 61 42.41 4.71 4.21
C THR A 61 41.41 4.22 5.26
N ALA A 62 41.03 5.05 6.23
CA ALA A 62 40.02 4.71 7.23
C ALA A 62 38.63 4.50 6.62
N LEU A 63 38.23 5.35 5.68
CA LEU A 63 36.95 5.23 4.98
C LEU A 63 36.87 3.93 4.17
N THR A 64 37.93 3.60 3.42
CA THR A 64 37.96 2.37 2.61
C THR A 64 38.02 1.11 3.46
N ASP A 65 38.60 1.18 4.66
CA ASP A 65 38.57 0.09 5.65
C ASP A 65 37.14 -0.24 6.09
N TRP A 66 36.36 0.79 6.47
CA TRP A 66 34.96 0.63 6.83
C TRP A 66 34.12 0.09 5.66
N MET A 67 34.34 0.61 4.44
CA MET A 67 33.66 0.10 3.23
C MET A 67 34.03 -1.37 2.94
N SER A 68 35.28 -1.76 3.18
CA SER A 68 35.75 -3.14 3.03
C SER A 68 35.08 -4.07 4.05
N LEU A 69 34.89 -3.60 5.29
CA LEU A 69 34.19 -4.32 6.36
C LEU A 69 32.72 -4.61 6.01
N VAL A 70 32.03 -3.62 5.43
CA VAL A 70 30.63 -3.75 4.98
C VAL A 70 30.48 -4.85 3.93
N ALA A 71 31.46 -5.02 3.05
CA ALA A 71 31.46 -6.05 2.01
C ALA A 71 32.18 -7.34 2.39
N ASN A 72 32.73 -7.46 3.62
CA ASN A 72 33.43 -8.66 4.04
C ASN A 72 32.48 -9.88 4.00
N THR A 73 33.02 -11.05 3.66
CA THR A 73 32.26 -12.28 3.47
C THR A 73 31.39 -12.61 4.69
N GLN A 74 31.94 -12.48 5.90
CA GLN A 74 31.20 -12.72 7.15
C GLN A 74 30.04 -11.73 7.33
N THR A 75 30.26 -10.44 7.04
CA THR A 75 29.24 -9.39 7.10
C THR A 75 28.12 -9.64 6.10
N VAL A 76 28.47 -9.96 4.85
CA VAL A 76 27.48 -10.26 3.80
C VAL A 76 26.65 -11.48 4.17
N ILE A 77 27.26 -12.56 4.65
CA ILE A 77 26.54 -13.76 5.10
C ILE A 77 25.62 -13.41 6.28
N ALA A 78 26.14 -12.75 7.31
CA ALA A 78 25.36 -12.40 8.51
C ALA A 78 24.17 -11.50 8.18
N LEU A 79 24.37 -10.46 7.37
CA LEU A 79 23.31 -9.56 6.94
C LEU A 79 22.30 -10.29 6.04
N THR A 80 22.75 -11.14 5.13
CA THR A 80 21.86 -11.95 4.29
C THR A 80 20.98 -12.85 5.15
N LEU A 81 21.56 -13.58 6.12
CA LEU A 81 20.81 -14.44 7.03
C LEU A 81 19.82 -13.64 7.89
N LEU A 82 20.23 -12.48 8.41
CA LEU A 82 19.36 -11.61 9.21
C LEU A 82 18.19 -11.07 8.37
N CYS A 83 18.45 -10.63 7.13
CA CYS A 83 17.40 -10.18 6.22
C CYS A 83 16.47 -11.32 5.80
N VAL A 84 17.02 -12.50 5.46
CA VAL A 84 16.24 -13.70 5.13
C VAL A 84 15.36 -14.12 6.30
N LEU A 85 15.91 -14.19 7.51
CA LEU A 85 15.16 -14.50 8.72
C LEU A 85 14.07 -13.45 8.96
N GLY A 86 14.42 -12.16 8.83
CA GLY A 86 13.45 -11.07 8.92
C GLY A 86 12.30 -11.21 7.93
N LEU A 87 12.58 -11.58 6.67
CA LEU A 87 11.58 -11.81 5.61
C LEU A 87 10.73 -13.06 5.84
N LEU A 88 11.31 -14.13 6.40
CA LEU A 88 10.60 -15.38 6.72
C LEU A 88 9.72 -15.25 7.96
N LEU A 89 10.13 -14.44 8.95
CA LEU A 89 9.38 -14.21 10.19
C LEU A 89 8.26 -13.16 10.04
N VAL A 90 8.04 -12.59 8.85
CA VAL A 90 6.92 -11.65 8.59
C VAL A 90 5.58 -12.42 8.61
N PRO A 91 4.64 -12.12 9.54
CA PRO A 91 3.52 -13.03 9.84
C PRO A 91 2.38 -13.10 8.82
N ARG A 92 2.35 -12.25 7.78
CA ARG A 92 1.16 -12.11 6.88
C ARG A 92 1.23 -12.89 5.58
N ALA A 93 2.36 -13.53 5.34
CA ALA A 93 2.67 -14.65 4.46
C ALA A 93 4.20 -14.72 4.57
N PRO A 94 4.83 -15.89 4.78
CA PRO A 94 6.27 -15.94 4.67
C PRO A 94 6.61 -15.34 3.30
N ARG A 95 7.46 -14.32 3.25
CA ARG A 95 7.93 -13.77 1.98
C ARG A 95 8.97 -14.73 1.40
N TRP A 96 8.64 -16.01 1.35
CA TRP A 96 9.54 -17.11 1.06
C TRP A 96 10.15 -16.96 -0.34
N TRP A 97 9.42 -16.36 -1.27
CA TRP A 97 9.94 -15.96 -2.57
C TRP A 97 10.96 -14.80 -2.51
N GLU A 98 10.76 -13.80 -1.66
CA GLU A 98 11.70 -12.68 -1.49
C GLU A 98 12.94 -13.10 -0.70
N ALA A 99 12.73 -13.90 0.34
CA ALA A 99 13.78 -14.54 1.12
C ALA A 99 14.59 -15.50 0.24
N GLY A 100 13.91 -16.32 -0.56
CA GLY A 100 14.50 -17.20 -1.57
C GLY A 100 15.26 -16.40 -2.63
N PHE A 101 14.69 -15.32 -3.16
CA PHE A 101 15.35 -14.42 -4.09
C PHE A 101 16.66 -13.87 -3.52
N LEU A 102 16.65 -13.34 -2.30
CA LEU A 102 17.84 -12.75 -1.69
C LEU A 102 18.90 -13.84 -1.40
N ALA A 103 18.50 -14.96 -0.79
CA ALA A 103 19.38 -16.06 -0.46
C ALA A 103 20.01 -16.69 -1.71
N VAL A 104 19.19 -17.00 -2.72
CA VAL A 104 19.65 -17.62 -3.97
C VAL A 104 20.52 -16.64 -4.76
N SER A 105 20.23 -15.34 -4.76
CA SER A 105 21.07 -14.34 -5.45
C SER A 105 22.49 -14.29 -4.87
N VAL A 106 22.62 -14.21 -3.54
CA VAL A 106 23.93 -14.18 -2.86
C VAL A 106 24.65 -15.52 -3.00
N ALA A 107 23.95 -16.64 -2.84
CA ALA A 107 24.53 -17.98 -2.98
C ALA A 107 24.98 -18.27 -4.42
N ALA A 108 24.14 -17.98 -5.42
CA ALA A 108 24.48 -18.18 -6.82
C ALA A 108 25.65 -17.30 -7.24
N GLN A 109 25.67 -16.03 -6.83
CA GLN A 109 26.79 -15.13 -7.12
C GLN A 109 28.09 -15.67 -6.51
N SER A 110 28.06 -16.11 -5.26
CA SER A 110 29.21 -16.69 -4.56
C SER A 110 29.70 -17.97 -5.24
N ALA A 111 28.78 -18.84 -5.68
CA ALA A 111 29.11 -20.06 -6.40
C ALA A 111 29.75 -19.76 -7.76
N ILE A 112 29.21 -18.81 -8.54
CA ILE A 112 29.79 -18.38 -9.81
C ILE A 112 31.21 -17.83 -9.59
N PHE A 113 31.39 -16.97 -8.57
CA PHE A 113 32.72 -16.46 -8.21
C PHE A 113 33.70 -17.60 -7.91
N LEU A 114 33.34 -18.54 -7.03
CA LEU A 114 34.21 -19.66 -6.67
C LEU A 114 34.57 -20.51 -7.89
N LEU A 115 33.59 -20.87 -8.72
CA LEU A 115 33.80 -21.65 -9.94
C LEU A 115 34.77 -20.95 -10.91
N VAL A 116 34.60 -19.64 -11.12
CA VAL A 116 35.49 -18.88 -11.99
C VAL A 116 36.92 -18.85 -11.42
N THR A 117 37.07 -18.67 -10.10
CA THR A 117 38.41 -18.64 -9.47
C THR A 117 39.16 -19.97 -9.51
N LEU A 118 38.48 -21.09 -9.81
CA LEU A 118 39.14 -22.39 -10.01
C LEU A 118 39.83 -22.48 -11.39
N VAL A 119 39.38 -21.67 -12.36
CA VAL A 119 39.83 -21.76 -13.76
C VAL A 119 40.66 -20.54 -14.16
N VAL A 120 40.32 -19.36 -13.63
CA VAL A 120 41.03 -18.11 -13.91
C VAL A 120 42.05 -17.86 -12.82
N ASN A 121 43.32 -17.82 -13.20
CA ASN A 121 44.42 -17.48 -12.29
C ASN A 121 44.99 -16.10 -12.65
N ARG A 122 44.25 -15.04 -12.31
CA ARG A 122 44.72 -13.66 -12.42
C ARG A 122 45.44 -13.20 -11.16
N ASP A 123 46.64 -12.67 -11.33
CA ASP A 123 47.44 -12.05 -10.27
C ASP A 123 46.84 -10.71 -9.83
N ARG A 124 47.02 -10.41 -8.54
CA ARG A 124 46.63 -9.11 -7.97
C ARG A 124 47.57 -8.00 -8.45
N PRO A 125 47.13 -6.73 -8.40
CA PRO A 125 47.99 -5.60 -8.76
C PRO A 125 49.31 -5.59 -8.00
N ASP A 126 50.40 -5.25 -8.70
CA ASP A 126 51.74 -5.12 -8.11
C ASP A 126 51.92 -3.76 -7.44
N VAL A 127 51.18 -3.56 -6.34
CA VAL A 127 51.27 -2.38 -5.47
C VAL A 127 51.23 -2.82 -4.00
N PRO A 128 51.77 -2.02 -3.07
CA PRO A 128 51.63 -2.29 -1.64
C PRO A 128 50.15 -2.46 -1.26
N ARG A 129 49.81 -3.57 -0.61
CA ARG A 129 48.44 -3.89 -0.20
C ARG A 129 48.19 -3.47 1.24
N LEU A 130 47.00 -2.95 1.50
CA LEU A 130 46.58 -2.59 2.86
C LEU A 130 45.96 -3.77 3.63
N ASP A 131 45.55 -4.83 2.92
CA ASP A 131 44.97 -6.04 3.48
C ASP A 131 45.79 -7.29 3.13
N GLY A 132 45.65 -8.35 3.92
CA GLY A 132 46.15 -9.68 3.56
C GLY A 132 45.43 -10.22 2.32
N ALA A 133 46.19 -10.73 1.35
CA ALA A 133 45.63 -11.31 0.13
C ALA A 133 45.00 -12.69 0.44
N PRO A 134 43.71 -12.91 0.13
CA PRO A 134 43.11 -14.23 0.26
C PRO A 134 43.65 -15.17 -0.84
N PRO A 135 43.62 -16.50 -0.62
CA PRO A 135 44.22 -17.52 -1.50
C PRO A 135 43.45 -17.76 -2.80
N THR A 136 42.66 -16.78 -3.27
CA THR A 136 41.84 -16.83 -4.48
C THR A 136 42.37 -15.84 -5.52
N SER A 137 42.06 -16.09 -6.80
CA SER A 137 42.38 -15.16 -7.89
C SER A 137 41.83 -13.74 -7.64
N SER A 138 42.46 -12.73 -8.27
CA SER A 138 41.93 -11.38 -8.30
C SER A 138 40.64 -11.27 -9.12
N PHE A 139 40.41 -12.16 -10.11
CA PHE A 139 39.29 -12.05 -11.05
C PHE A 139 38.20 -13.12 -10.84
N PRO A 140 36.92 -12.74 -10.92
CA PRO A 140 36.39 -11.38 -10.71
C PRO A 140 36.42 -11.03 -9.22
N SER A 141 36.17 -9.76 -8.86
CA SER A 141 36.12 -9.39 -7.45
C SER A 141 34.89 -9.97 -6.73
N GLY A 142 35.11 -10.99 -5.90
CA GLY A 142 34.07 -11.67 -5.13
C GLY A 142 33.32 -10.75 -4.15
N HIS A 143 34.03 -9.90 -3.40
CA HIS A 143 33.42 -8.96 -2.47
C HIS A 143 32.52 -7.92 -3.18
N VAL A 144 32.93 -7.46 -4.36
CA VAL A 144 32.14 -6.52 -5.16
C VAL A 144 30.90 -7.22 -5.71
N GLY A 145 31.04 -8.42 -6.27
CA GLY A 145 29.89 -9.22 -6.73
C GLY A 145 28.90 -9.55 -5.61
N ALA A 146 29.39 -9.96 -4.43
CA ALA A 146 28.57 -10.32 -3.28
C ALA A 146 27.85 -9.10 -2.68
N SER A 147 28.53 -7.95 -2.62
CA SER A 147 27.89 -6.69 -2.20
C SER A 147 26.81 -6.25 -3.19
N MET A 148 27.03 -6.40 -4.51
CA MET A 148 26.00 -6.13 -5.50
C MET A 148 24.81 -7.07 -5.33
N ALA A 149 25.04 -8.38 -5.13
CA ALA A 149 23.96 -9.35 -4.91
C ALA A 149 23.14 -9.05 -3.63
N LEU A 150 23.79 -8.70 -2.52
CA LEU A 150 23.09 -8.36 -1.27
C LEU A 150 22.40 -7.00 -1.36
N TYR A 151 23.15 -5.92 -1.55
CA TYR A 151 22.62 -4.56 -1.47
C TYR A 151 21.76 -4.21 -2.69
N GLY A 152 22.11 -4.71 -3.89
CA GLY A 152 21.26 -4.63 -5.07
C GLY A 152 19.98 -5.45 -4.91
N GLY A 153 20.05 -6.65 -4.30
CA GLY A 153 18.87 -7.44 -3.96
C GLY A 153 17.95 -6.72 -2.97
N LEU A 154 18.50 -6.12 -1.93
CA LEU A 154 17.77 -5.27 -0.99
C LEU A 154 17.19 -4.02 -1.68
N ALA A 155 17.89 -3.42 -2.64
CA ALA A 155 17.39 -2.29 -3.42
C ALA A 155 16.18 -2.68 -4.27
N VAL A 156 16.19 -3.87 -4.90
CA VAL A 156 15.04 -4.42 -5.62
C VAL A 156 13.85 -4.62 -4.69
N LEU A 157 14.06 -5.19 -3.50
CA LEU A 157 13.00 -5.35 -2.50
C LEU A 157 12.48 -4.00 -1.99
N ALA A 158 13.37 -3.06 -1.69
CA ALA A 158 13.00 -1.70 -1.28
C ALA A 158 12.21 -0.97 -2.38
N PHE A 159 12.56 -1.14 -3.64
CA PHE A 159 11.83 -0.57 -4.78
C PHE A 159 10.39 -1.09 -4.88
N ARG A 160 10.18 -2.38 -4.58
CA ARG A 160 8.86 -3.02 -4.61
C ARG A 160 7.96 -2.62 -3.43
N HIS A 161 8.55 -2.35 -2.26
CA HIS A 161 7.80 -2.16 -1.02
C HIS A 161 7.71 -0.71 -0.54
N LEU A 162 8.66 0.15 -0.90
CA LEU A 162 8.65 1.57 -0.54
C LEU A 162 8.03 2.42 -1.66
N ARG A 163 7.42 3.55 -1.30
CA ARG A 163 6.80 4.50 -2.24
C ARG A 163 7.36 5.92 -2.05
N GLY A 164 7.22 6.76 -3.08
CA GLY A 164 7.60 8.18 -3.06
C GLY A 164 9.10 8.44 -2.88
N VAL A 165 9.46 9.59 -2.29
CA VAL A 165 10.86 10.01 -2.10
C VAL A 165 11.66 9.02 -1.25
N ARG A 166 11.02 8.39 -0.25
CA ARG A 166 11.67 7.37 0.60
C ARG A 166 12.20 6.18 -0.20
N ARG A 167 11.44 5.73 -1.21
CA ARG A 167 11.90 4.69 -2.15
C ARG A 167 13.20 5.13 -2.82
N ASN A 168 13.20 6.33 -3.39
CA ASN A 168 14.34 6.84 -4.15
C ASN A 168 15.58 7.01 -3.24
N LEU A 169 15.40 7.51 -2.01
CA LEU A 169 16.49 7.67 -1.04
C LEU A 169 17.08 6.32 -0.60
N VAL A 170 16.24 5.35 -0.23
CA VAL A 170 16.71 4.03 0.23
C VAL A 170 17.33 3.24 -0.91
N VAL A 171 16.69 3.21 -2.08
CA VAL A 171 17.24 2.54 -3.27
C VAL A 171 18.56 3.19 -3.69
N GLY A 172 18.60 4.52 -3.74
CA GLY A 172 19.83 5.27 -4.04
C GLY A 172 20.95 4.93 -3.06
N PHE A 173 20.68 4.97 -1.75
CA PHE A 173 21.66 4.61 -0.73
C PHE A 173 22.18 3.17 -0.90
N LEU A 174 21.29 2.19 -1.09
CA LEU A 174 21.68 0.79 -1.26
C LEU A 174 22.50 0.55 -2.53
N LEU A 175 22.19 1.25 -3.63
CA LEU A 175 22.93 1.16 -4.89
C LEU A 175 24.26 1.90 -4.88
N LEU A 176 24.49 2.81 -3.93
CA LEU A 176 25.79 3.48 -3.75
C LEU A 176 26.83 2.57 -3.06
N ILE A 177 26.38 1.55 -2.32
CA ILE A 177 27.29 0.68 -1.56
C ILE A 177 28.19 -0.15 -2.48
N PRO A 178 27.70 -0.90 -3.49
CA PRO A 178 28.58 -1.73 -4.33
C PRO A 178 29.67 -0.94 -5.10
N PRO A 179 29.38 0.25 -5.70
CA PRO A 179 30.43 1.09 -6.27
C PRO A 179 31.44 1.60 -5.23
N ALA A 180 31.00 1.95 -4.01
CA ALA A 180 31.90 2.35 -2.93
C ALA A 180 32.82 1.20 -2.49
N VAL A 181 32.29 -0.02 -2.45
CA VAL A 181 33.07 -1.25 -2.21
C VAL A 181 34.07 -1.50 -3.33
N ALA A 182 33.65 -1.34 -4.60
CA ALA A 182 34.53 -1.46 -5.76
C ALA A 182 35.70 -0.47 -5.66
N PHE A 183 35.43 0.80 -5.35
CA PHE A 183 36.46 1.80 -5.13
C PHE A 183 37.40 1.42 -3.98
N SER A 184 36.88 0.97 -2.84
CA SER A 184 37.70 0.48 -1.72
C SER A 184 38.65 -0.65 -2.14
N ARG A 185 38.18 -1.60 -2.95
CA ARG A 185 39.02 -2.71 -3.45
C ARG A 185 40.14 -2.27 -4.40
N LEU A 186 39.91 -1.25 -5.21
CA LEU A 186 40.96 -0.63 -6.03
C LEU A 186 41.95 0.15 -5.16
N TYR A 187 41.45 1.04 -4.30
CA TYR A 187 42.27 1.88 -3.43
C TYR A 187 43.21 1.06 -2.53
N ARG A 188 42.73 -0.07 -1.99
CA ARG A 188 43.51 -0.96 -1.12
C ARG A 188 44.46 -1.91 -1.88
N GLY A 189 44.51 -1.81 -3.21
CA GLY A 189 45.41 -2.59 -4.07
C GLY A 189 45.02 -4.06 -4.21
N MET A 190 43.74 -4.39 -3.99
CA MET A 190 43.29 -5.78 -3.94
C MET A 190 42.92 -6.34 -5.32
N HIS A 191 42.52 -5.48 -6.25
CA HIS A 191 41.89 -5.85 -7.51
C HIS A 191 42.23 -4.84 -8.61
N HIS A 192 42.23 -5.30 -9.86
CA HIS A 192 42.31 -4.43 -11.03
C HIS A 192 40.94 -3.78 -11.34
N PRO A 193 40.89 -2.65 -12.08
CA PRO A 193 39.64 -2.03 -12.53
C PRO A 193 38.67 -3.00 -13.21
N SER A 194 39.15 -3.88 -14.09
CA SER A 194 38.34 -4.91 -14.75
C SER A 194 37.77 -5.93 -13.76
N ASP A 195 38.53 -6.35 -12.75
CA ASP A 195 38.06 -7.29 -11.72
C ASP A 195 36.82 -6.76 -11.00
N VAL A 196 36.80 -5.48 -10.65
CA VAL A 196 35.68 -4.86 -9.92
C VAL A 196 34.50 -4.55 -10.84
N VAL A 197 34.74 -4.13 -12.09
CA VAL A 197 33.69 -3.90 -13.09
C VAL A 197 32.98 -5.22 -13.41
N VAL A 198 33.74 -6.28 -13.71
CA VAL A 198 33.16 -7.61 -13.95
C VAL A 198 32.50 -8.13 -12.68
N GLY A 199 33.04 -7.86 -11.50
CA GLY A 199 32.38 -8.16 -10.22
C GLY A 199 30.98 -7.54 -10.11
N LEU A 200 30.83 -6.25 -10.41
CA LEU A 200 29.53 -5.55 -10.41
C LEU A 200 28.57 -6.14 -11.44
N LEU A 201 29.04 -6.32 -12.69
CA LEU A 201 28.22 -6.87 -13.77
C LEU A 201 27.77 -8.29 -13.49
N ASN A 202 28.66 -9.13 -12.95
CA ASN A 202 28.35 -10.50 -12.54
C ASN A 202 27.30 -10.52 -11.42
N GLY A 203 27.42 -9.67 -10.40
CA GLY A 203 26.42 -9.54 -9.35
C GLY A 203 25.06 -9.07 -9.88
N ALA A 204 25.06 -8.06 -10.76
CA ALA A 204 23.85 -7.52 -11.38
C ALA A 204 23.14 -8.54 -12.30
N CYS A 205 23.91 -9.28 -13.11
CA CYS A 205 23.39 -10.33 -13.98
C CYS A 205 22.77 -11.47 -13.16
N THR A 206 23.44 -11.91 -12.09
CA THR A 206 22.90 -12.90 -11.16
C THR A 206 21.57 -12.44 -10.57
N LEU A 207 21.51 -11.20 -10.09
CA LEU A 207 20.29 -10.60 -9.55
C LEU A 207 19.16 -10.55 -10.58
N LEU A 208 19.47 -10.23 -11.83
CA LEU A 208 18.48 -10.20 -12.91
C LEU A 208 17.92 -11.61 -13.16
N LEU A 209 18.79 -12.61 -13.34
CA LEU A 209 18.38 -13.99 -13.63
C LEU A 209 17.57 -14.60 -12.48
N VAL A 210 18.03 -14.41 -11.24
CA VAL A 210 17.33 -14.90 -10.05
C VAL A 210 16.04 -14.11 -9.80
N GLY A 211 16.04 -12.81 -10.08
CA GLY A 211 14.87 -11.94 -9.98
C GLY A 211 13.77 -12.35 -10.95
N VAL A 212 14.11 -12.59 -12.22
CA VAL A 212 13.17 -13.11 -13.24
C VAL A 212 12.62 -14.49 -12.84
N ALA A 213 13.43 -15.32 -12.19
CA ALA A 213 13.03 -16.67 -11.81
C ALA A 213 12.15 -16.76 -10.55
N LEU A 214 12.46 -15.95 -9.52
CA LEU A 214 11.89 -16.11 -8.18
C LEU A 214 10.97 -14.97 -7.74
N LEU A 215 11.15 -13.76 -8.27
CA LEU A 215 10.23 -12.68 -7.95
C LEU A 215 9.01 -12.77 -8.87
N PRO A 216 7.79 -12.74 -8.31
CA PRO A 216 6.60 -12.59 -9.14
C PRO A 216 6.78 -11.35 -10.02
N ALA A 217 6.54 -11.51 -11.32
CA ALA A 217 6.37 -10.37 -12.21
C ALA A 217 5.50 -9.38 -11.45
N ALA A 218 5.96 -8.12 -11.33
CA ALA A 218 5.05 -7.08 -10.90
C ALA A 218 3.84 -7.27 -11.81
N ARG A 219 2.65 -7.49 -11.24
CA ARG A 219 1.44 -7.34 -12.03
C ARG A 219 1.58 -5.94 -12.62
N LYS A 220 1.99 -5.87 -13.89
CA LYS A 220 1.30 -4.97 -14.79
C LYS A 220 -0.12 -5.42 -14.54
N ASP A 221 -0.92 -4.53 -13.99
CA ASP A 221 -2.35 -4.64 -14.17
C ASP A 221 -2.51 -4.65 -15.68
N GLU A 222 -2.41 -5.85 -16.27
CA GLU A 222 -3.01 -6.12 -17.53
C GLU A 222 -4.46 -5.72 -17.27
N PRO A 223 -4.94 -4.68 -17.95
CA PRO A 223 -6.31 -4.26 -17.76
C PRO A 223 -7.14 -5.53 -17.86
N ALA A 224 -8.04 -5.73 -16.90
CA ALA A 224 -9.07 -6.75 -17.03
C ALA A 224 -9.57 -6.69 -18.48
N PRO A 225 -9.69 -7.85 -19.17
CA PRO A 225 -9.98 -7.88 -20.60
C PRO A 225 -11.06 -6.85 -20.89
N GLU A 226 -10.68 -5.86 -21.71
CA GLU A 226 -11.47 -4.65 -21.90
C GLU A 226 -12.91 -5.08 -22.18
N PRO A 227 -13.90 -4.68 -21.38
CA PRO A 227 -15.28 -4.93 -21.75
C PRO A 227 -15.45 -4.32 -23.13
N GLU A 228 -15.96 -5.11 -24.08
CA GLU A 228 -16.33 -4.59 -25.40
C GLU A 228 -17.10 -3.28 -25.19
N PRO A 229 -16.77 -2.20 -25.93
CA PRO A 229 -17.42 -0.92 -25.74
C PRO A 229 -18.93 -1.16 -25.78
N ALA A 230 -19.58 -0.91 -24.64
CA ALA A 230 -21.02 -0.98 -24.57
C ALA A 230 -21.55 -0.09 -25.70
N ALA A 231 -22.50 -0.60 -26.48
CA ALA A 231 -23.15 0.17 -27.54
C ALA A 231 -23.45 1.57 -27.02
N PRO A 232 -23.20 2.65 -27.79
CA PRO A 232 -23.21 4.02 -27.30
C PRO A 232 -24.47 4.28 -26.46
N GLY A 233 -24.25 4.33 -25.15
CA GLY A 233 -25.32 4.40 -24.16
C GLY A 233 -25.74 5.85 -23.97
N THR A 234 -27.04 6.06 -23.81
CA THR A 234 -27.66 7.34 -23.44
C THR A 234 -27.52 7.62 -21.93
N ARG A 235 -26.61 6.94 -21.22
CA ARG A 235 -26.53 7.04 -19.75
C ARG A 235 -25.89 8.36 -19.34
N ARG A 236 -26.45 8.95 -18.29
CA ARG A 236 -26.07 10.27 -17.80
C ARG A 236 -25.31 10.18 -16.49
N ALA A 237 -24.14 10.82 -16.44
CA ALA A 237 -23.36 10.97 -15.21
C ALA A 237 -23.28 12.43 -14.78
N VAL A 238 -23.36 12.67 -13.47
CA VAL A 238 -22.98 13.95 -12.84
C VAL A 238 -21.65 13.76 -12.15
N VAL A 239 -20.66 14.57 -12.51
CA VAL A 239 -19.31 14.53 -11.94
C VAL A 239 -19.11 15.75 -11.06
N VAL A 240 -18.94 15.52 -9.76
CA VAL A 240 -18.56 16.55 -8.78
C VAL A 240 -17.05 16.53 -8.64
N ARG A 241 -16.40 17.65 -8.94
CA ARG A 241 -14.95 17.77 -8.95
C ARG A 241 -14.46 18.77 -7.92
N HIS A 242 -13.53 18.37 -7.06
CA HIS A 242 -12.76 19.31 -6.25
C HIS A 242 -11.53 19.80 -7.05
N PRO A 243 -11.47 21.07 -7.47
CA PRO A 243 -10.51 21.55 -8.46
C PRO A 243 -9.05 21.43 -8.00
N HIS A 244 -8.78 21.61 -6.70
CA HIS A 244 -7.43 21.48 -6.15
C HIS A 244 -7.00 20.05 -5.81
N ALA A 245 -7.95 19.12 -5.68
CA ALA A 245 -7.65 17.73 -5.34
C ALA A 245 -7.55 16.89 -6.63
N CYS A 246 -8.44 17.16 -7.60
CA CYS A 246 -8.49 16.48 -8.89
C CYS A 246 -8.01 17.43 -10.01
N GLY A 247 -6.74 17.32 -10.40
CA GLY A 247 -6.17 18.09 -11.50
C GLY A 247 -6.78 17.76 -12.87
N ASP A 248 -6.58 18.64 -13.85
CA ASP A 248 -7.20 18.56 -15.18
C ASP A 248 -6.87 17.27 -15.93
N GLU A 249 -5.63 16.77 -15.81
CA GLU A 249 -5.21 15.50 -16.41
C GLU A 249 -6.01 14.31 -15.87
N THR A 250 -6.26 14.29 -14.56
CA THR A 250 -7.08 13.23 -13.93
C THR A 250 -8.53 13.36 -14.37
N ALA A 251 -9.07 14.59 -14.42
CA ALA A 251 -10.42 14.84 -14.90
C ALA A 251 -10.62 14.41 -16.37
N ALA A 252 -9.63 14.65 -17.24
CA ALA A 252 -9.66 14.18 -18.63
C ALA A 252 -9.69 12.64 -18.70
N ARG A 253 -8.86 11.96 -17.90
CA ARG A 253 -8.85 10.49 -17.84
C ARG A 253 -10.17 9.92 -17.29
N VAL A 254 -10.79 10.58 -16.31
CA VAL A 254 -12.12 10.22 -15.77
C VAL A 254 -13.18 10.34 -16.86
N ARG A 255 -13.19 11.45 -17.62
CA ARG A 255 -14.12 11.67 -18.74
C ARG A 255 -14.06 10.54 -19.75
N ASP A 256 -12.85 10.12 -20.13
CA ASP A 256 -12.65 9.04 -21.09
C ASP A 256 -13.12 7.69 -20.55
N VAL A 257 -12.86 7.38 -19.27
CA VAL A 257 -13.35 6.15 -18.65
C VAL A 257 -14.88 6.12 -18.64
N LEU A 258 -15.53 7.23 -18.27
CA LEU A 258 -17.00 7.33 -18.27
C LEU A 258 -17.59 7.12 -19.66
N ARG A 259 -17.03 7.77 -20.70
CA ARG A 259 -17.48 7.58 -22.09
C ARG A 259 -17.39 6.12 -22.53
N ARG A 260 -16.29 5.44 -22.21
CA ARG A 260 -16.10 4.01 -22.55
C ARG A 260 -17.09 3.08 -21.83
N HIS A 261 -17.59 3.48 -20.66
CA HIS A 261 -18.61 2.74 -19.91
C HIS A 261 -20.04 3.16 -20.27
N GLY A 262 -20.23 3.87 -21.39
CA GLY A 262 -21.55 4.27 -21.90
C GLY A 262 -22.15 5.51 -21.25
N TYR A 263 -21.38 6.26 -20.45
CA TYR A 263 -21.79 7.56 -19.90
C TYR A 263 -21.35 8.69 -20.83
N ALA A 264 -22.00 8.81 -21.98
CA ALA A 264 -21.69 9.82 -22.99
C ALA A 264 -22.11 11.23 -22.53
N GLU A 265 -23.27 11.32 -21.87
CA GLU A 265 -23.79 12.57 -21.30
C GLU A 265 -23.20 12.81 -19.92
N GLN A 266 -22.32 13.80 -19.79
CA GLN A 266 -21.60 14.09 -18.55
C GLN A 266 -21.77 15.55 -18.16
N ARG A 267 -22.41 15.81 -17.01
CA ARG A 267 -22.43 17.15 -16.40
C ARG A 267 -21.37 17.26 -15.34
N TRP A 268 -20.51 18.26 -15.47
CA TRP A 268 -19.41 18.50 -14.53
C TRP A 268 -19.74 19.72 -13.68
N THR A 269 -19.61 19.60 -12.37
CA THR A 269 -19.75 20.69 -11.42
C THR A 269 -18.54 20.71 -10.50
N GLU A 270 -18.08 21.90 -10.11
CA GLU A 270 -16.92 22.06 -9.24
C GLU A 270 -17.37 22.45 -7.83
N THR A 271 -16.65 21.96 -6.83
CA THR A 271 -16.91 22.31 -5.43
C THR A 271 -16.29 23.65 -5.08
N THR A 272 -16.93 24.40 -4.19
CA THR A 272 -16.33 25.55 -3.51
C THR A 272 -16.31 25.31 -1.99
N PRO A 273 -15.61 26.14 -1.20
CA PRO A 273 -15.68 26.06 0.27
C PRO A 273 -17.10 26.20 0.82
N GLU A 274 -17.95 27.00 0.16
CA GLU A 274 -19.34 27.25 0.54
C GLU A 274 -20.28 26.14 0.05
N ASP A 275 -19.94 25.49 -1.08
CA ASP A 275 -20.71 24.40 -1.67
C ASP A 275 -19.80 23.18 -1.95
N PRO A 276 -19.56 22.32 -0.93
CA PRO A 276 -18.68 21.17 -1.04
C PRO A 276 -19.25 20.03 -1.89
N SER A 277 -20.52 20.12 -2.31
CA SER A 277 -21.17 19.20 -3.26
C SER A 277 -21.29 19.76 -4.68
N GLY A 278 -20.97 21.04 -4.88
CA GLY A 278 -21.30 21.77 -6.09
C GLY A 278 -22.80 21.69 -6.40
N ALA A 279 -23.16 21.84 -7.68
CA ALA A 279 -24.53 21.79 -8.16
C ALA A 279 -25.16 20.36 -8.15
N LEU A 280 -24.65 19.42 -7.35
CA LEU A 280 -25.13 18.05 -7.32
C LEU A 280 -26.62 17.96 -7.01
N VAL A 281 -27.10 18.69 -6.00
CA VAL A 281 -28.52 18.69 -5.61
C VAL A 281 -29.38 19.13 -6.79
N ALA A 282 -29.04 20.28 -7.40
CA ALA A 282 -29.74 20.81 -8.56
C ALA A 282 -29.82 19.79 -9.71
N HIS A 283 -28.75 19.04 -9.96
CA HIS A 283 -28.73 18.01 -10.99
C HIS A 283 -29.52 16.74 -10.61
N LEU A 284 -29.62 16.40 -9.33
CA LEU A 284 -30.41 15.26 -8.85
C LEU A 284 -31.92 15.58 -8.80
N THR A 285 -32.28 16.81 -8.46
CA THR A 285 -33.69 17.26 -8.32
C THR A 285 -34.24 17.93 -9.58
N GLY A 286 -33.38 18.28 -10.54
CA GLY A 286 -33.77 19.03 -11.75
C GLY A 286 -34.04 20.52 -11.51
N THR A 287 -33.58 21.08 -10.37
CA THR A 287 -33.75 22.48 -9.99
C THR A 287 -32.42 23.22 -10.08
N ASP A 288 -31.96 23.55 -11.29
CA ASP A 288 -30.84 24.46 -11.47
C ASP A 288 -31.21 25.88 -10.97
N PRO A 289 -30.34 26.61 -10.26
CA PRO A 289 -30.61 27.96 -9.76
C PRO A 289 -30.62 29.02 -10.87
N VAL A 290 -30.26 28.65 -12.11
CA VAL A 290 -30.55 29.44 -13.30
C VAL A 290 -32.01 29.17 -13.68
N PRO A 291 -32.85 30.18 -13.94
CA PRO A 291 -34.23 29.96 -14.36
C PRO A 291 -34.24 29.23 -15.72
N VAL A 292 -34.31 27.91 -15.68
CA VAL A 292 -34.62 27.07 -16.84
C VAL A 292 -36.13 26.85 -16.80
N PRO A 293 -36.88 27.26 -17.83
CA PRO A 293 -38.26 26.85 -17.96
C PRO A 293 -38.27 25.36 -18.35
N ALA A 294 -38.95 24.53 -17.55
CA ALA A 294 -39.20 23.09 -17.71
C ALA A 294 -38.25 22.13 -16.94
N PRO A 295 -38.74 20.92 -16.56
CA PRO A 295 -37.90 19.85 -16.03
C PRO A 295 -36.71 19.58 -16.94
N ASP A 296 -35.58 19.20 -16.35
CA ASP A 296 -34.32 18.91 -17.03
C ASP A 296 -34.55 18.09 -18.32
N PRO A 297 -34.29 18.65 -19.52
CA PRO A 297 -34.63 18.02 -20.80
C PRO A 297 -33.86 16.72 -21.08
N LEU A 298 -32.87 16.37 -20.24
CA LEU A 298 -32.01 15.19 -20.42
C LEU A 298 -32.46 13.93 -19.63
N GLY A 299 -33.53 13.97 -18.84
CA GLY A 299 -34.00 12.80 -18.08
C GLY A 299 -33.17 12.47 -16.81
N PRO A 300 -33.41 11.32 -16.14
CA PRO A 300 -32.84 11.02 -14.83
C PRO A 300 -31.31 10.79 -14.83
N VAL A 301 -30.64 11.08 -13.71
CA VAL A 301 -29.21 10.82 -13.52
C VAL A 301 -28.97 9.34 -13.20
N ASP A 302 -28.10 8.67 -13.95
CA ASP A 302 -27.79 7.24 -13.75
C ASP A 302 -26.60 6.99 -12.82
N LEU A 303 -25.72 7.99 -12.64
CA LEU A 303 -24.50 7.87 -11.86
C LEU A 303 -24.04 9.23 -11.33
N VAL A 304 -23.66 9.28 -10.06
CA VAL A 304 -22.88 10.37 -9.47
C VAL A 304 -21.42 9.92 -9.36
N VAL A 305 -20.48 10.75 -9.82
CA VAL A 305 -19.04 10.49 -9.73
C VAL A 305 -18.41 11.60 -8.89
N VAL A 306 -17.71 11.22 -7.82
CA VAL A 306 -17.14 12.19 -6.88
C VAL A 306 -15.61 12.16 -6.96
N CYS A 307 -15.04 13.20 -7.57
CA CYS A 307 -13.61 13.41 -7.76
C CYS A 307 -13.06 14.35 -6.68
N GLY A 308 -12.77 13.81 -5.51
CA GLY A 308 -12.37 14.62 -4.35
C GLY A 308 -11.79 13.84 -3.18
N GLY A 309 -11.61 14.53 -2.06
CA GLY A 309 -11.21 13.94 -0.78
C GLY A 309 -12.42 13.63 0.11
N ASP A 310 -12.14 13.31 1.38
CA ASP A 310 -13.16 12.86 2.35
C ASP A 310 -14.32 13.84 2.52
N GLY A 311 -14.06 15.15 2.64
CA GLY A 311 -15.10 16.17 2.77
C GLY A 311 -16.03 16.28 1.57
N THR A 312 -15.47 16.24 0.34
CA THR A 312 -16.28 16.23 -0.89
C THR A 312 -17.12 14.96 -1.01
N VAL A 313 -16.53 13.81 -0.66
CA VAL A 313 -17.24 12.53 -0.65
C VAL A 313 -18.37 12.53 0.38
N ARG A 314 -18.15 13.06 1.59
CA ARG A 314 -19.19 13.24 2.62
C ARG A 314 -20.34 14.10 2.12
N ALA A 315 -20.04 15.30 1.60
CA ALA A 315 -21.07 16.22 1.12
C ALA A 315 -21.91 15.59 -0.01
N CYS A 316 -21.26 14.93 -0.97
CA CYS A 316 -21.96 14.25 -2.04
C CYS A 316 -22.76 13.03 -1.54
N ALA A 317 -22.24 12.27 -0.58
CA ALA A 317 -22.92 11.13 0.01
C ALA A 317 -24.19 11.55 0.78
N ASP A 318 -24.15 12.66 1.50
CA ASP A 318 -25.34 13.19 2.19
C ASP A 318 -26.46 13.53 1.20
N MET A 319 -26.10 14.15 0.07
CA MET A 319 -27.08 14.52 -0.97
C MET A 319 -27.56 13.33 -1.80
N ALA A 320 -26.70 12.32 -2.02
CA ALA A 320 -27.05 11.14 -2.80
C ALA A 320 -27.83 10.08 -1.98
N ALA A 321 -27.72 10.10 -0.65
CA ALA A 321 -28.43 9.16 0.22
C ALA A 321 -29.96 9.27 0.03
N GLY A 322 -30.62 8.12 -0.10
CA GLY A 322 -32.07 8.02 -0.33
C GLY A 322 -32.52 8.25 -1.78
N THR A 323 -31.66 8.75 -2.66
CA THR A 323 -32.02 9.00 -4.08
C THR A 323 -32.06 7.73 -4.94
N GLY A 324 -31.37 6.67 -4.50
CA GLY A 324 -31.18 5.44 -5.26
C GLY A 324 -30.15 5.54 -6.40
N VAL A 325 -29.65 6.74 -6.71
CA VAL A 325 -28.62 6.96 -7.74
C VAL A 325 -27.27 6.43 -7.22
N PRO A 326 -26.60 5.52 -7.96
CA PRO A 326 -25.28 5.02 -7.57
C PRO A 326 -24.22 6.13 -7.53
N LEU A 327 -23.35 6.07 -6.53
CA LEU A 327 -22.20 6.95 -6.35
C LEU A 327 -20.90 6.19 -6.60
N ALA A 328 -20.04 6.69 -7.49
CA ALA A 328 -18.68 6.20 -7.72
C ALA A 328 -17.66 7.19 -7.13
N ILE A 329 -16.69 6.68 -6.38
CA ILE A 329 -15.67 7.50 -5.72
C ILE A 329 -14.38 7.48 -6.53
N VAL A 330 -13.89 8.67 -6.85
CA VAL A 330 -12.57 8.90 -7.48
C VAL A 330 -11.66 9.54 -6.43
N PRO A 331 -10.81 8.75 -5.75
CA PRO A 331 -10.10 9.15 -4.53
C PRO A 331 -8.95 10.12 -4.82
N CYS A 332 -9.24 11.42 -4.86
CA CYS A 332 -8.29 12.49 -5.17
C CYS A 332 -7.71 13.19 -3.93
N GLY A 333 -8.17 12.85 -2.72
CA GLY A 333 -7.67 13.43 -1.47
C GLY A 333 -6.50 12.69 -0.83
N THR A 334 -6.04 13.19 0.32
CA THR A 334 -4.95 12.57 1.10
C THR A 334 -5.43 11.34 1.90
N GLY A 335 -6.60 11.45 2.54
CA GLY A 335 -7.17 10.41 3.40
C GLY A 335 -7.88 9.33 2.61
N ASN A 336 -8.96 9.71 1.90
CA ASN A 336 -9.83 8.83 1.11
C ASN A 336 -10.33 7.64 1.94
N LEU A 337 -10.73 7.92 3.18
CA LEU A 337 -11.12 6.95 4.19
C LEU A 337 -12.27 6.06 3.72
N LEU A 338 -13.32 6.64 3.15
CA LEU A 338 -14.44 5.84 2.65
C LEU A 338 -13.97 4.89 1.53
N ALA A 339 -13.29 5.41 0.52
CA ALA A 339 -12.78 4.61 -0.60
C ALA A 339 -11.87 3.47 -0.13
N ARG A 340 -10.96 3.73 0.81
CA ARG A 340 -10.05 2.72 1.36
C ARG A 340 -10.77 1.65 2.17
N ASN A 341 -11.74 2.03 2.99
CA ASN A 341 -12.53 1.06 3.76
C ASN A 341 -13.40 0.18 2.85
N LEU A 342 -13.80 0.71 1.69
CA LEU A 342 -14.52 -0.02 0.65
C LEU A 342 -13.62 -0.86 -0.27
N GLY A 343 -12.31 -0.86 -0.04
CA GLY A 343 -11.34 -1.64 -0.81
C GLY A 343 -11.03 -1.09 -2.20
N LEU A 344 -11.38 0.17 -2.49
CA LEU A 344 -11.05 0.81 -3.77
C LEU A 344 -9.53 1.10 -3.86
N PRO A 345 -8.95 0.98 -5.07
CA PRO A 345 -7.59 1.42 -5.35
C PRO A 345 -7.32 2.86 -4.90
N VAL A 346 -6.05 3.14 -4.58
CA VAL A 346 -5.61 4.51 -4.24
C VAL A 346 -5.40 5.36 -5.50
N GLU A 347 -5.16 4.74 -6.66
CA GLU A 347 -5.04 5.48 -7.93
C GLU A 347 -6.44 5.88 -8.42
N PRO A 348 -6.71 7.18 -8.69
CA PRO A 348 -8.06 7.68 -8.92
C PRO A 348 -8.80 7.02 -10.10
N VAL A 349 -8.11 6.80 -11.21
CA VAL A 349 -8.72 6.32 -12.45
C VAL A 349 -8.90 4.80 -12.40
N ALA A 350 -7.98 4.07 -11.75
CA ALA A 350 -8.12 2.66 -11.45
C ALA A 350 -9.32 2.41 -10.54
N ALA A 351 -9.50 3.23 -9.50
CA ALA A 351 -10.66 3.15 -8.62
C ALA A 351 -11.98 3.31 -9.38
N LEU A 352 -12.05 4.29 -10.30
CA LEU A 352 -13.23 4.48 -11.13
C LEU A 352 -13.50 3.27 -12.03
N ARG A 353 -12.48 2.74 -12.72
CA ARG A 353 -12.65 1.57 -13.60
C ARG A 353 -13.15 0.36 -12.83
N GLU A 354 -12.55 0.07 -11.67
CA GLU A 354 -12.96 -1.06 -10.85
C GLU A 354 -14.37 -0.87 -10.28
N ALA A 355 -14.72 0.34 -9.85
CA ALA A 355 -16.05 0.66 -9.37
C ALA A 355 -17.12 0.47 -10.45
N LEU A 356 -16.86 0.95 -11.68
CA LEU A 356 -17.79 0.82 -12.81
C LEU A 356 -17.89 -0.61 -13.36
N SER A 357 -16.82 -1.40 -13.23
CA SER A 357 -16.81 -2.81 -13.63
C SER A 357 -17.42 -3.75 -12.59
N GLY A 358 -17.67 -3.24 -11.38
CA GLY A 358 -18.23 -4.02 -10.28
C GLY A 358 -19.74 -3.89 -10.16
N ARG A 359 -20.24 -3.75 -8.92
CA ARG A 359 -21.67 -3.66 -8.64
C ARG A 359 -21.99 -2.47 -7.73
N ALA A 360 -23.15 -1.86 -7.96
CA ALA A 360 -23.72 -0.92 -7.00
C ALA A 360 -24.30 -1.70 -5.81
N ALA A 361 -23.84 -1.39 -4.59
CA ALA A 361 -24.33 -1.96 -3.35
C ALA A 361 -24.97 -0.88 -2.46
N GLY A 362 -25.93 -1.26 -1.63
CA GLY A 362 -26.43 -0.39 -0.57
C GLY A 362 -25.39 -0.32 0.55
N LEU A 363 -25.10 0.89 0.98
CA LEU A 363 -24.25 1.23 2.11
C LEU A 363 -25.11 1.97 3.13
N ASP A 364 -24.96 1.59 4.38
CA ASP A 364 -25.50 2.31 5.51
C ASP A 364 -24.81 3.68 5.60
N VAL A 365 -25.58 4.69 5.98
CA VAL A 365 -25.07 6.02 6.36
C VAL A 365 -25.67 6.38 7.71
N ALA A 366 -25.01 7.28 8.44
CA ALA A 366 -25.49 7.72 9.73
C ALA A 366 -26.07 9.13 9.63
N ARG A 367 -27.36 9.29 9.89
CA ARG A 367 -28.00 10.58 10.11
C ARG A 367 -27.57 11.11 11.47
N ILE A 368 -27.01 12.31 11.51
CA ILE A 368 -26.45 12.92 12.71
C ILE A 368 -27.03 14.31 12.97
N GLU A 369 -27.30 14.61 14.23
CA GLU A 369 -27.83 15.90 14.70
C GLU A 369 -27.28 16.25 16.09
N GLY A 370 -27.29 17.54 16.44
CA GLY A 370 -26.84 18.00 17.76
C GLY A 370 -26.88 19.52 17.91
N ASP A 371 -26.37 20.02 19.03
CA ASP A 371 -26.39 21.47 19.30
C ASP A 371 -25.67 22.23 18.18
N GLY A 372 -26.30 23.20 17.52
CA GLY A 372 -25.66 23.96 16.43
C GLY A 372 -25.25 23.13 15.21
N LEU A 373 -25.75 21.90 15.06
CA LEU A 373 -25.55 21.04 13.89
C LEU A 373 -26.93 20.71 13.30
N ALA A 374 -27.20 21.25 12.11
CA ALA A 374 -28.38 20.84 11.34
C ALA A 374 -28.28 19.33 11.00
N PRO A 375 -29.42 18.61 10.92
CA PRO A 375 -29.40 17.20 10.52
C PRO A 375 -28.67 17.02 9.19
N THR A 376 -27.65 16.15 9.21
CA THR A 376 -26.82 15.81 8.04
C THR A 376 -26.44 14.33 8.12
N ARG A 377 -25.67 13.81 7.17
CA ARG A 377 -25.20 12.43 7.17
C ARG A 377 -23.69 12.33 7.12
N PHE A 378 -23.18 11.21 7.62
CA PHE A 378 -21.81 10.79 7.39
C PHE A 378 -21.74 9.32 7.00
N ALA A 379 -20.67 8.98 6.29
CA ALA A 379 -20.42 7.61 5.83
C ALA A 379 -19.21 6.97 6.52
N VAL A 380 -18.35 7.76 7.18
CA VAL A 380 -17.11 7.25 7.79
C VAL A 380 -17.21 7.22 9.32
N MET A 381 -17.09 8.38 9.98
CA MET A 381 -17.11 8.51 11.44
C MET A 381 -17.41 9.94 11.93
N ALA A 382 -18.01 10.02 13.10
CA ALA A 382 -18.18 11.24 13.87
C ALA A 382 -17.59 11.06 15.27
N GLY A 383 -17.22 12.16 15.93
CA GLY A 383 -16.55 12.06 17.21
C GLY A 383 -16.69 13.28 18.11
N ALA A 384 -16.34 13.10 19.37
CA ALA A 384 -16.20 14.19 20.32
C ALA A 384 -15.01 13.96 21.26
N GLY A 385 -14.41 15.07 21.72
CA GLY A 385 -13.31 15.05 22.67
C GLY A 385 -11.95 15.18 22.02
N PHE A 386 -11.03 14.29 22.40
CA PHE A 386 -9.59 14.40 22.20
C PHE A 386 -9.11 14.61 20.74
N ASP A 387 -10.00 14.59 19.76
CA ASP A 387 -9.70 15.19 18.46
C ASP A 387 -10.92 15.64 17.65
N ALA A 388 -11.58 16.71 18.10
CA ALA A 388 -12.05 17.70 17.13
C ALA A 388 -11.09 18.91 17.08
N ALA A 389 -9.87 18.73 17.58
CA ALA A 389 -8.91 19.78 17.91
C ALA A 389 -7.47 19.50 17.41
N MET A 390 -7.08 18.25 17.15
CA MET A 390 -5.87 17.84 16.42
C MET A 390 -6.01 18.11 14.90
N VAL A 391 -7.24 18.20 14.35
CA VAL A 391 -7.50 18.82 13.03
C VAL A 391 -6.86 20.23 12.95
N ARG A 392 -6.76 20.90 14.10
CA ARG A 392 -6.19 22.25 14.27
C ARG A 392 -4.64 22.28 14.32
N ASP A 393 -3.97 21.24 14.82
CA ASP A 393 -2.58 21.37 15.32
C ASP A 393 -1.53 20.43 14.67
N ALA A 394 -1.95 19.54 13.77
CA ALA A 394 -1.01 18.76 12.97
C ALA A 394 -0.51 19.60 11.79
N SER A 395 0.64 20.27 11.96
CA SER A 395 1.28 21.01 10.85
C SER A 395 1.36 20.11 9.59
N PRO A 396 1.04 20.64 8.39
CA PRO A 396 1.10 19.87 7.13
C PRO A 396 2.46 19.16 6.93
N ARG A 397 3.53 19.78 7.42
CA ARG A 397 4.91 19.28 7.39
C ARG A 397 5.17 18.09 8.33
N LEU A 398 4.44 17.98 9.45
CA LEU A 398 4.52 16.82 10.35
C LEU A 398 3.70 15.63 9.80
N LYS A 399 2.58 15.92 9.11
CA LYS A 399 1.75 14.94 8.38
C LYS A 399 2.54 14.25 7.26
N GLU A 400 3.43 14.97 6.58
CA GLU A 400 4.26 14.42 5.48
C GLU A 400 5.49 13.62 5.94
N ARG A 401 6.10 13.96 7.10
CA ARG A 401 7.40 13.40 7.50
C ARG A 401 7.33 12.17 8.40
N LEU A 402 6.32 12.04 9.26
CA LEU A 402 6.29 11.03 10.34
C LEU A 402 5.18 9.98 10.22
N GLY A 403 4.18 10.17 9.35
CA GLY A 403 3.06 9.24 9.22
C GLY A 403 2.36 8.98 10.57
N TRP A 404 2.04 7.73 10.89
CA TRP A 404 1.35 7.31 12.12
C TRP A 404 2.05 7.74 13.43
N ALA A 405 3.38 7.92 13.42
CA ALA A 405 4.11 8.38 14.59
C ALA A 405 3.72 9.82 14.97
N ALA A 406 3.29 10.65 14.01
CA ALA A 406 2.75 11.97 14.29
C ALA A 406 1.41 11.89 15.05
N TYR A 407 0.53 10.95 14.71
CA TYR A 407 -0.73 10.72 15.43
C TYR A 407 -0.49 10.26 16.87
N VAL A 408 0.45 9.33 17.08
CA VAL A 408 0.80 8.83 18.41
C VAL A 408 1.55 9.88 19.25
N LEU A 409 2.46 10.65 18.64
CA LEU A 409 3.16 11.75 19.31
C LEU A 409 2.21 12.92 19.66
N SER A 410 1.27 13.25 18.76
CA SER A 410 0.22 14.23 19.05
C SER A 410 -0.67 13.73 20.19
N ALA A 411 -1.13 12.48 20.17
CA ALA A 411 -1.88 11.88 21.27
C ALA A 411 -1.09 11.86 22.61
N ALA A 412 0.23 11.68 22.54
CA ALA A 412 1.12 11.67 23.72
C ALA A 412 1.44 13.06 24.30
N ARG A 413 1.22 14.17 23.59
CA ARG A 413 1.42 15.55 24.12
C ARG A 413 0.32 16.00 25.09
N HIS A 414 -0.63 15.13 25.28
CA HIS A 414 -2.02 15.45 25.51
C HIS A 414 -2.62 14.45 26.53
N LEU A 415 -1.75 13.57 27.04
CA LEU A 415 -1.92 12.70 28.21
C LEU A 415 -2.49 13.44 29.45
N ARG A 416 -2.36 14.78 29.48
CA ARG A 416 -2.73 15.66 30.59
C ARG A 416 -4.12 16.30 30.46
N ASP A 417 -4.80 16.26 29.31
CA ASP A 417 -6.09 16.96 29.21
C ASP A 417 -7.16 16.22 30.05
N PRO A 418 -8.16 16.94 30.58
CA PRO A 418 -9.16 16.34 31.46
C PRO A 418 -10.07 15.38 30.70
N ARG A 419 -10.49 14.32 31.39
CA ARG A 419 -11.51 13.38 30.90
C ARG A 419 -12.87 14.09 30.79
N MET A 420 -13.59 13.85 29.71
CA MET A 420 -14.99 14.26 29.61
C MET A 420 -15.86 13.30 30.42
N ARG A 421 -16.92 13.86 31.03
CA ARG A 421 -18.05 13.08 31.54
C ARG A 421 -19.12 13.04 30.46
N LEU A 422 -19.56 11.84 30.12
CA LEU A 422 -20.58 11.64 29.11
C LEU A 422 -21.57 10.55 29.52
N SER A 423 -22.80 10.67 29.02
CA SER A 423 -23.84 9.65 29.08
C SER A 423 -24.05 9.12 27.67
N ILE A 424 -23.99 7.81 27.50
CA ILE A 424 -24.27 7.13 26.23
C ILE A 424 -25.55 6.31 26.36
N ARG A 425 -26.49 6.52 25.43
CA ARG A 425 -27.71 5.74 25.32
C ARG A 425 -27.74 5.05 23.96
N LEU A 426 -27.93 3.73 23.98
CA LEU A 426 -27.88 2.85 22.81
C LEU A 426 -29.28 2.29 22.55
N ASP A 427 -29.78 2.41 21.33
CA ASP A 427 -31.09 1.88 20.88
C ASP A 427 -32.25 2.22 21.83
N GLY A 428 -32.24 3.44 22.38
CA GLY A 428 -33.26 3.90 23.30
C GLY A 428 -33.23 3.26 24.70
N GLY A 429 -32.21 2.44 25.03
CA GLY A 429 -32.03 1.80 26.33
C GLY A 429 -31.71 2.76 27.48
N ALA A 430 -31.33 2.20 28.64
CA ALA A 430 -30.93 2.99 29.79
C ALA A 430 -29.62 3.77 29.52
N PRO A 431 -29.48 5.01 30.03
CA PRO A 431 -28.25 5.78 29.89
C PRO A 431 -27.10 5.14 30.67
N LEU A 432 -25.94 5.01 30.03
CA LEU A 432 -24.69 4.55 30.63
C LEU A 432 -23.80 5.75 30.91
N GLU A 433 -23.59 6.05 32.18
CA GLU A 433 -22.64 7.08 32.60
C GLU A 433 -21.20 6.60 32.42
N ARG A 434 -20.38 7.38 31.73
CA ARG A 434 -18.99 7.08 31.40
C ARG A 434 -18.09 8.30 31.56
N ARG A 435 -16.79 8.02 31.58
CA ARG A 435 -15.74 9.03 31.51
C ARG A 435 -14.70 8.57 30.50
N ALA A 436 -14.48 9.37 29.48
CA ALA A 436 -13.54 9.07 28.42
C ALA A 436 -12.73 10.32 28.06
N ARG A 437 -11.66 10.15 27.29
CA ARG A 437 -10.94 11.24 26.65
C ARG A 437 -11.53 11.56 25.28
N MET A 438 -11.98 10.53 24.58
CA MET A 438 -12.58 10.62 23.25
C MET A 438 -13.70 9.60 23.11
N VAL A 439 -14.71 9.94 22.33
CA VAL A 439 -15.73 9.02 21.81
C VAL A 439 -15.76 9.14 20.30
N VAL A 440 -15.79 8.01 19.61
CA VAL A 440 -15.95 7.92 18.15
C VAL A 440 -17.12 7.02 17.83
N ILE A 441 -18.00 7.48 16.95
CA ILE A 441 -19.08 6.72 16.31
C ILE A 441 -18.65 6.50 14.86
N GLY A 442 -18.50 5.27 14.42
CA GLY A 442 -18.07 4.97 13.05
C GLY A 442 -18.98 3.97 12.36
N ASN A 443 -19.12 4.19 11.06
CA ASN A 443 -19.78 3.28 10.12
C ASN A 443 -18.76 2.36 9.43
N VAL A 444 -17.51 2.81 9.32
CA VAL A 444 -16.37 2.02 8.81
C VAL A 444 -15.27 1.86 9.86
N GLY A 445 -14.42 0.85 9.67
CA GLY A 445 -13.54 0.36 10.73
C GLY A 445 -12.16 0.99 10.82
N SER A 446 -11.64 1.50 9.72
CA SER A 446 -10.22 1.88 9.60
C SER A 446 -10.02 3.38 9.41
N LEU A 447 -9.03 3.93 10.12
CA LEU A 447 -8.49 5.27 9.96
C LEU A 447 -7.40 5.33 8.86
N GLN A 448 -6.85 6.52 8.66
CA GLN A 448 -5.73 6.74 7.73
C GLN A 448 -4.55 5.82 8.08
N GLY A 449 -3.92 5.26 7.03
CA GLY A 449 -2.85 4.27 7.19
C GLY A 449 -3.32 2.85 7.52
N GLY A 450 -4.62 2.57 7.45
CA GLY A 450 -5.19 1.23 7.65
C GLY A 450 -5.23 0.80 9.12
N LEU A 451 -5.28 1.76 10.05
CA LEU A 451 -5.39 1.51 11.48
C LEU A 451 -6.84 1.15 11.84
N PRO A 452 -7.13 -0.09 12.26
CA PRO A 452 -8.49 -0.47 12.61
C PRO A 452 -8.83 0.04 14.02
N LEU A 453 -9.52 1.17 14.06
CA LEU A 453 -10.03 1.75 15.30
C LEU A 453 -11.28 0.99 15.77
N LEU A 454 -12.18 0.70 14.84
CA LEU A 454 -13.46 0.02 15.04
C LEU A 454 -13.44 -1.32 14.26
N PRO A 455 -12.83 -2.37 14.83
CA PRO A 455 -12.52 -3.60 14.09
C PRO A 455 -13.74 -4.39 13.60
N ASP A 456 -14.91 -4.15 14.21
CA ASP A 456 -16.15 -4.86 13.87
C ASP A 456 -17.08 -4.01 12.98
N ALA A 457 -16.70 -2.78 12.66
CA ALA A 457 -17.53 -1.90 11.85
C ALA A 457 -17.68 -2.46 10.44
N ARG A 458 -18.93 -2.64 10.05
CA ARG A 458 -19.34 -3.09 8.72
C ARG A 458 -20.41 -2.12 8.23
N PRO A 459 -20.20 -1.46 7.09
CA PRO A 459 -21.09 -0.39 6.63
C PRO A 459 -22.35 -0.92 5.92
N ASP A 460 -22.67 -2.20 6.10
CA ASP A 460 -23.87 -2.90 5.60
C ASP A 460 -24.56 -3.72 6.70
N SER A 461 -24.24 -3.44 7.97
CA SER A 461 -24.70 -4.23 9.12
C SER A 461 -25.99 -3.73 9.78
N GLY A 462 -26.49 -2.56 9.37
CA GLY A 462 -27.59 -1.86 10.01
C GLY A 462 -27.25 -1.34 11.41
N ARG A 463 -25.96 -1.16 11.73
CA ARG A 463 -25.48 -0.72 13.05
C ARG A 463 -24.26 0.18 12.91
N LEU A 464 -24.14 1.13 13.83
CA LEU A 464 -22.95 1.95 14.05
C LEU A 464 -22.12 1.36 15.19
N GLU A 465 -20.80 1.45 15.06
CA GLU A 465 -19.87 1.04 16.11
C GLU A 465 -19.37 2.28 16.86
N VAL A 466 -19.31 2.17 18.19
CA VAL A 466 -18.85 3.24 19.08
C VAL A 466 -17.63 2.76 19.83
N VAL A 467 -16.61 3.61 19.95
CA VAL A 467 -15.49 3.37 20.85
C VAL A 467 -15.28 4.54 21.80
N LEU A 468 -15.14 4.23 23.09
CA LEU A 468 -14.65 5.16 24.11
C LEU A 468 -13.17 4.89 24.36
N LEU A 469 -12.35 5.94 24.23
CA LEU A 469 -10.93 5.91 24.58
C LEU A 469 -10.75 6.53 25.96
N ASP A 470 -10.36 5.72 26.94
CA ASP A 470 -10.04 6.14 28.32
C ASP A 470 -8.69 5.58 28.83
N PRO A 471 -7.57 5.72 28.10
CA PRO A 471 -6.27 5.30 28.62
C PRO A 471 -5.87 6.08 29.88
N ARG A 472 -5.42 5.34 30.91
CA ARG A 472 -4.99 5.87 32.22
C ARG A 472 -3.49 5.69 32.42
N GLY A 473 -2.79 6.80 32.67
CA GLY A 473 -1.34 6.80 32.88
C GLY A 473 -0.55 6.27 31.67
N VAL A 474 0.77 6.25 31.76
CA VAL A 474 1.65 5.83 30.65
C VAL A 474 1.36 4.40 30.20
N THR A 475 1.09 3.49 31.15
CA THR A 475 0.81 2.07 30.88
C THR A 475 -0.48 1.86 30.10
N GLY A 476 -1.55 2.61 30.41
CA GLY A 476 -2.81 2.55 29.65
C GLY A 476 -2.63 3.01 28.21
N TRP A 477 -1.81 4.03 27.98
CA TRP A 477 -1.50 4.51 26.63
C TRP A 477 -0.66 3.51 25.83
N LEU A 478 0.35 2.90 26.45
CA LEU A 478 1.14 1.83 25.82
C LEU A 478 0.27 0.61 25.51
N ALA A 479 -0.66 0.25 26.40
CA ALA A 479 -1.61 -0.84 26.16
C ALA A 479 -2.56 -0.55 24.99
N THR A 480 -3.10 0.67 24.89
CA THR A 480 -3.92 1.10 23.73
C THR A 480 -3.12 1.04 22.44
N ALA A 481 -1.90 1.60 22.43
CA ALA A 481 -1.03 1.57 21.26
C ALA A 481 -0.69 0.13 20.84
N GLY A 482 -0.28 -0.72 21.79
CA GLY A 482 0.00 -2.13 21.55
C GLY A 482 -1.22 -2.89 21.02
N TYR A 483 -2.41 -2.63 21.56
CA TYR A 483 -3.66 -3.23 21.08
C TYR A 483 -3.97 -2.81 19.63
N LEU A 484 -3.96 -1.51 19.32
CA LEU A 484 -4.24 -1.02 17.97
C LEU A 484 -3.20 -1.51 16.96
N VAL A 485 -1.91 -1.54 17.33
CA VAL A 485 -0.83 -2.10 16.50
C VAL A 485 -1.02 -3.60 16.27
N SER A 486 -1.43 -4.35 17.29
CA SER A 486 -1.73 -5.79 17.12
C SER A 486 -2.88 -6.05 16.14
N ARG A 487 -3.75 -5.05 15.92
CA ARG A 487 -4.88 -5.15 15.01
C ARG A 487 -4.59 -4.67 13.59
N LEU A 488 -3.50 -3.93 13.36
CA LEU A 488 -3.04 -3.61 12.00
C LEU A 488 -2.96 -4.87 11.15
N PRO A 489 -2.76 -4.74 9.83
CA PRO A 489 -2.27 -5.81 8.99
C PRO A 489 -0.87 -6.34 9.43
N GLY A 490 -0.70 -6.79 10.69
CA GLY A 490 0.46 -7.48 11.26
C GLY A 490 0.08 -8.56 12.28
N GLY A 491 -0.90 -8.33 13.17
CA GLY A 491 -0.98 -9.11 14.40
C GLY A 491 -2.01 -10.24 14.48
N ARG A 492 -1.92 -10.97 15.60
CA ARG A 492 -2.75 -12.12 15.96
C ARG A 492 -4.18 -11.65 16.25
N THR A 493 -5.16 -12.28 15.63
CA THR A 493 -6.58 -12.04 15.92
C THR A 493 -7.26 -13.35 16.26
N SER A 494 -8.09 -13.34 17.31
CA SER A 494 -9.18 -14.30 17.47
C SER A 494 -10.45 -13.65 16.91
N PRO A 495 -11.26 -14.38 16.13
CA PRO A 495 -12.63 -13.97 15.86
C PRO A 495 -13.44 -14.12 17.15
N ALA A 496 -14.26 -13.14 17.54
CA ALA A 496 -15.12 -13.32 18.72
C ALA A 496 -16.42 -12.50 18.71
N SER A 497 -17.51 -13.27 18.75
CA SER A 497 -18.82 -13.13 19.43
C SER A 497 -19.52 -11.76 19.50
N GLY A 498 -20.76 -11.75 18.98
CA GLY A 498 -21.70 -10.63 18.94
C GLY A 498 -22.31 -10.20 20.28
N THR A 499 -21.46 -9.82 21.25
CA THR A 499 -21.91 -9.08 22.44
C THR A 499 -21.99 -7.57 22.15
N ARG A 500 -23.02 -6.90 22.69
CA ARG A 500 -23.29 -5.45 22.49
C ARG A 500 -22.25 -4.50 23.11
N GLU A 501 -21.43 -4.98 24.03
CA GLU A 501 -20.42 -4.22 24.77
C GLU A 501 -19.14 -5.05 24.91
N ARG A 502 -17.96 -4.44 24.72
CA ARG A 502 -16.66 -5.11 24.86
C ARG A 502 -15.57 -4.16 25.34
N THR A 503 -14.82 -4.57 26.35
CA THR A 503 -13.65 -3.83 26.83
C THR A 503 -12.34 -4.44 26.30
N ALA A 504 -11.36 -3.60 25.94
CA ALA A 504 -10.04 -4.01 25.46
C ALA A 504 -8.92 -3.13 26.05
N ALA A 505 -7.66 -3.50 25.78
CA ALA A 505 -6.47 -2.76 26.21
C ALA A 505 -6.45 -2.43 27.72
N HIS A 506 -6.70 -3.42 28.58
CA HIS A 506 -6.77 -3.25 30.05
C HIS A 506 -7.80 -2.20 30.52
N GLY A 507 -8.93 -2.05 29.82
CA GLY A 507 -9.95 -1.07 30.18
C GLY A 507 -9.81 0.28 29.50
N ALA A 508 -8.78 0.47 28.68
CA ALA A 508 -8.54 1.74 28.00
C ALA A 508 -9.44 1.95 26.77
N LEU A 509 -10.04 0.89 26.24
CA LEU A 509 -10.96 0.92 25.10
C LEU A 509 -12.25 0.21 25.46
N GLU A 510 -13.39 0.85 25.23
CA GLU A 510 -14.72 0.28 25.41
C GLU A 510 -15.50 0.41 24.11
N TYR A 511 -15.98 -0.71 23.57
CA TYR A 511 -16.65 -0.81 22.30
C TYR A 511 -18.13 -1.11 22.50
N PHE A 512 -18.98 -0.47 21.68
CA PHE A 512 -20.42 -0.70 21.64
C PHE A 512 -20.91 -0.75 20.20
N GLY A 513 -22.04 -1.39 19.96
CA GLY A 513 -22.74 -1.28 18.68
C GLY A 513 -24.23 -0.97 18.88
N ALA A 514 -24.80 -0.13 18.03
CA ALA A 514 -26.23 0.23 18.08
C ALA A 514 -26.71 0.77 16.73
N ALA A 515 -28.01 0.67 16.45
CA ALA A 515 -28.63 1.37 15.33
C ALA A 515 -28.78 2.86 15.63
N ARG A 516 -29.00 3.22 16.91
CA ARG A 516 -29.09 4.60 17.38
C ARG A 516 -28.20 4.84 18.59
N VAL A 517 -27.41 5.92 18.53
CA VAL A 517 -26.47 6.35 19.56
C VAL A 517 -26.79 7.78 19.97
N ASP A 518 -27.19 7.97 21.22
CA ASP A 518 -27.43 9.28 21.84
C ASP A 518 -26.29 9.59 22.82
N LEU A 519 -25.48 10.60 22.53
CA LEU A 519 -24.40 11.10 23.40
C LEU A 519 -24.81 12.42 24.07
N ARG A 520 -24.62 12.49 25.39
CA ARG A 520 -24.75 13.72 26.18
C ARG A 520 -23.47 14.00 26.96
N PHE A 521 -22.95 15.20 26.87
CA PHE A 521 -21.74 15.64 27.55
C PHE A 521 -22.08 16.56 28.71
N ALA A 522 -21.36 16.43 29.83
CA ALA A 522 -21.58 17.28 31.00
C ALA A 522 -21.21 18.75 30.79
N ARG A 523 -20.38 19.05 29.77
CA ARG A 523 -19.95 20.39 29.35
C ARG A 523 -19.78 20.39 27.82
N PRO A 524 -19.90 21.53 27.14
CA PRO A 524 -19.65 21.61 25.70
C PRO A 524 -18.31 20.97 25.33
N GLN A 525 -18.34 19.99 24.43
CA GLN A 525 -17.16 19.32 23.89
C GLN A 525 -16.98 19.71 22.43
N PRO A 526 -15.74 19.84 21.96
CA PRO A 526 -15.49 19.93 20.52
C PRO A 526 -15.92 18.63 19.84
N ARG A 527 -16.49 18.74 18.64
CA ARG A 527 -17.07 17.63 17.87
C ARG A 527 -16.58 17.65 16.43
N GLU A 528 -16.53 16.50 15.79
CA GLU A 528 -16.11 16.35 14.39
C GLU A 528 -17.05 15.42 13.61
N LEU A 529 -17.04 15.59 12.29
CA LEU A 529 -17.80 14.80 11.34
C LEU A 529 -16.98 14.54 10.08
N ASP A 530 -16.52 13.30 9.86
CA ASP A 530 -15.71 12.89 8.69
C ASP A 530 -14.49 13.82 8.44
N GLY A 531 -13.94 14.41 9.51
CA GLY A 531 -12.82 15.36 9.48
C GLY A 531 -13.20 16.85 9.49
N ASP A 532 -14.48 17.19 9.36
CA ASP A 532 -14.98 18.56 9.49
C ASP A 532 -15.21 18.92 10.96
N VAL A 533 -14.74 20.09 11.36
CA VAL A 533 -14.85 20.57 12.74
C VAL A 533 -16.22 21.20 12.96
N LEU A 534 -16.92 20.74 14.00
CA LEU A 534 -18.20 21.28 14.42
C LEU A 534 -18.03 22.21 15.63
N PRO A 535 -18.95 23.17 15.84
CA PRO A 535 -19.00 23.95 17.07
C PRO A 535 -19.02 23.05 18.30
N ALA A 536 -18.54 23.55 19.43
CA ALA A 536 -18.64 22.79 20.68
C ALA A 536 -20.11 22.61 21.09
N GLY A 537 -20.46 21.43 21.60
CA GLY A 537 -21.84 21.12 21.98
C GLY A 537 -21.92 20.08 23.10
N THR A 538 -23.10 19.98 23.70
CA THR A 538 -23.42 19.05 24.78
C THR A 538 -24.20 17.82 24.30
N ARG A 539 -24.74 17.85 23.08
CA ARG A 539 -25.46 16.73 22.49
C ARG A 539 -24.93 16.34 21.12
N LEU A 540 -24.89 15.04 20.86
CA LEU A 540 -24.69 14.45 19.54
C LEU A 540 -25.52 13.17 19.43
N THR A 541 -26.38 13.07 18.43
CA THR A 541 -27.22 11.89 18.18
C THR A 541 -26.94 11.38 16.79
N ALA A 542 -26.63 10.09 16.65
CA ALA A 542 -26.41 9.43 15.37
C ALA A 542 -27.34 8.22 15.24
N GLU A 543 -27.96 8.07 14.07
CA GLU A 543 -28.91 7.00 13.76
C GLU A 543 -28.59 6.46 12.38
N VAL A 544 -28.48 5.13 12.27
CA VAL A 544 -28.19 4.46 11.00
C VAL A 544 -29.41 4.52 10.07
N GLU A 545 -29.16 4.78 8.79
CA GLU A 545 -30.10 4.65 7.69
C GLU A 545 -29.62 3.49 6.79
N PRO A 546 -30.13 2.27 7.01
CA PRO A 546 -29.59 1.08 6.35
C PRO A 546 -29.72 1.13 4.83
N GLY A 547 -28.61 0.86 4.13
CA GLY A 547 -28.56 0.79 2.66
C GLY A 547 -28.96 2.08 1.92
N ALA A 548 -29.05 3.23 2.60
CA ALA A 548 -29.58 4.46 2.01
C ALA A 548 -28.67 5.05 0.93
N LEU A 549 -27.36 4.78 0.95
CA LEU A 549 -26.45 5.23 -0.09
C LEU A 549 -26.11 4.07 -1.04
N ARG A 550 -26.35 4.25 -2.34
CA ARG A 550 -25.91 3.29 -3.37
C ARG A 550 -24.48 3.62 -3.78
N VAL A 551 -23.52 2.71 -3.59
CA VAL A 551 -22.11 2.94 -3.93
C VAL A 551 -21.60 1.88 -4.91
N CYS A 552 -20.86 2.30 -5.93
CA CYS A 552 -20.19 1.42 -6.89
C CYS A 552 -18.93 0.81 -6.24
N LEU A 553 -18.92 -0.51 -6.08
CA LEU A 553 -17.84 -1.27 -5.44
C LEU A 553 -17.14 -2.18 -6.44
N PRO A 554 -15.85 -2.50 -6.24
CA PRO A 554 -15.12 -3.41 -7.11
C PRO A 554 -15.78 -4.81 -7.13
N ALA A 555 -15.62 -5.52 -8.24
CA ALA A 555 -16.07 -6.91 -8.33
C ALA A 555 -15.34 -7.76 -7.26
N PRO A 556 -16.04 -8.65 -6.53
CA PRO A 556 -15.38 -9.52 -5.57
C PRO A 556 -14.35 -10.39 -6.29
N ALA A 557 -13.13 -10.45 -5.76
CA ALA A 557 -12.07 -11.26 -6.34
C ALA A 557 -12.55 -12.72 -6.46
N ARG A 558 -12.61 -13.25 -7.70
CA ARG A 558 -12.89 -14.68 -7.93
C ARG A 558 -11.76 -15.47 -7.27
N THR A 559 -12.03 -16.06 -6.12
CA THR A 559 -11.12 -17.02 -5.50
C THR A 559 -11.05 -18.23 -6.45
N GLY A 560 -9.90 -18.36 -7.12
CA GLY A 560 -9.62 -19.49 -7.98
C GLY A 560 -9.49 -20.77 -7.16
N ILE A 561 -10.63 -21.41 -6.87
CA ILE A 561 -10.68 -22.83 -6.60
C ILE A 561 -10.77 -23.48 -7.99
N PRO A 562 -9.84 -24.37 -8.39
CA PRO A 562 -10.00 -25.12 -9.62
C PRO A 562 -11.32 -25.87 -9.53
N ALA A 563 -12.26 -25.58 -10.42
CA ALA A 563 -13.43 -26.41 -10.60
C ALA A 563 -12.91 -27.82 -10.91
N GLY A 564 -13.13 -28.74 -9.97
CA GLY A 564 -12.87 -30.15 -10.20
C GLY A 564 -13.56 -30.54 -11.49
N THR A 565 -12.81 -31.23 -12.35
CA THR A 565 -13.30 -31.83 -13.59
C THR A 565 -14.52 -32.71 -13.28
N GLY A 566 -15.71 -32.14 -13.41
CA GLY A 566 -16.96 -32.87 -13.55
C GLY A 566 -16.96 -33.47 -14.94
N LYS A 567 -16.36 -34.66 -15.07
CA LYS A 567 -16.51 -35.49 -16.25
C LYS A 567 -17.98 -35.88 -16.34
N GLU A 568 -18.56 -35.55 -17.48
CA GLU A 568 -19.80 -36.13 -18.00
C GLU A 568 -19.80 -37.65 -17.77
N VAL A 569 -20.85 -38.13 -17.11
CA VAL A 569 -21.40 -39.47 -17.35
C VAL A 569 -22.89 -39.27 -17.58
N ALA A 570 -23.23 -38.85 -18.79
CA ALA A 570 -24.50 -39.14 -19.40
C ALA A 570 -24.23 -40.29 -20.38
N GLU A 571 -24.67 -41.51 -20.04
CA GLU A 571 -25.12 -42.57 -20.97
C GLU A 571 -25.20 -43.92 -20.26
N HIS A 572 -26.42 -44.26 -19.83
CA HIS A 572 -27.06 -45.59 -19.74
C HIS A 572 -28.30 -45.37 -18.86
N GLY A 573 -29.52 -45.67 -19.24
CA GLY A 573 -30.08 -46.40 -20.36
C GLY A 573 -31.55 -46.57 -19.98
N HIS A 574 -32.43 -46.23 -20.91
CA HIS A 574 -33.86 -46.43 -20.83
C HIS A 574 -34.21 -47.91 -20.58
N ARG A 575 -35.34 -48.18 -19.88
CA ARG A 575 -35.95 -49.48 -19.46
C ARG A 575 -35.73 -49.77 -17.96
N ASP A 576 -36.72 -50.01 -17.09
CA ASP A 576 -38.12 -50.40 -17.25
C ASP A 576 -38.93 -49.88 -16.06
N ALA A 577 -40.09 -49.31 -16.34
CA ALA A 577 -41.19 -49.23 -15.38
C ALA A 577 -42.21 -50.30 -15.77
N ARG A 578 -42.24 -51.41 -15.01
CA ARG A 578 -43.40 -52.31 -14.85
C ARG A 578 -43.07 -53.40 -13.82
N THR A 579 -44.14 -53.88 -13.18
CA THR A 579 -44.23 -54.96 -12.18
C THR A 579 -43.96 -54.48 -10.74
N ALA A 580 -44.95 -54.00 -9.99
CA ALA A 580 -46.08 -54.71 -9.37
C ALA A 580 -45.68 -55.53 -8.13
N ALA A 581 -46.28 -55.13 -6.99
CA ALA A 581 -46.67 -55.96 -5.85
C ALA A 581 -45.62 -56.89 -5.23
N GLN A 582 -45.10 -56.51 -4.06
CA GLN A 582 -45.42 -57.14 -2.76
C GLN A 582 -44.87 -56.31 -1.60
#